data_AF-A0A0G4NMZ6-F1
#
_entry.id   AF-A0A0G4NMZ6-F1
#
_cell.length_a   1.000
_cell.length_b   1.000
_cell.length_c   1.000
_cell.angle_alpha   90.00
_cell.angle_beta   90.00
_cell.angle_gamma   90.00
#
_symmetry.space_group_name_H-M   'P 1'
#
loop_
_entity.id
_entity.type
_entity.pdbx_description
1 polymer ?
#
loop_
_entity_poly.entity_id
_entity_poly.type
_entity_poly.pdbx_seq_one_letter_code
_entity_poly.pdbx_strand_id
1 'polypeptide(L)'
;MLSTANPYNLNAQAFDATVEIIKGVIARGVRVEEIYVDTVGQPAAYQAKLQRVFPSVKITVAKKADSLYPCVSAASVCAKVTRDA
;
A
#
# COMPACT_ATOMS: atom_id res chain seq x y z
N MET A 1 -9.20 17.16 4.95
CA MET A 1 -9.32 17.03 6.42
C MET A 1 -10.35 18.03 6.99
N LEU A 2 -11.62 17.95 6.59
CA LEU A 2 -12.73 18.60 7.28
C LEU A 2 -14.02 17.79 7.00
N SER A 3 -14.25 16.73 7.78
CA SER A 3 -15.55 16.05 7.88
C SER A 3 -15.81 15.78 9.35
N THR A 4 -16.90 16.34 9.87
CA THR A 4 -17.26 16.36 11.29
C THR A 4 -18.05 15.11 11.73
N ALA A 5 -18.30 14.15 10.84
CA ALA A 5 -19.14 12.98 11.12
C ALA A 5 -18.36 11.66 11.31
N ASN A 6 -17.09 11.59 10.89
CA ASN A 6 -16.21 10.46 11.21
C ASN A 6 -14.75 10.89 10.94
N PRO A 7 -13.85 10.92 11.95
CA PRO A 7 -12.49 11.42 11.76
C PRO A 7 -11.71 10.54 10.78
N TYR A 8 -11.64 10.98 9.52
CA TYR A 8 -10.88 10.33 8.45
C TYR A 8 -9.42 10.77 8.49
N ASN A 9 -8.62 9.99 9.21
CA ASN A 9 -7.22 10.30 9.49
C ASN A 9 -6.28 9.91 8.32
N LEU A 10 -5.02 10.32 8.42
CA LEU A 10 -3.98 10.05 7.41
C LEU A 10 -3.75 8.56 7.16
N ASN A 11 -3.89 7.70 8.17
CA ASN A 11 -3.73 6.26 7.98
C ASN A 11 -4.86 5.66 7.14
N ALA A 12 -6.08 6.18 7.30
CA ALA A 12 -7.22 5.77 6.48
C ALA A 12 -7.04 6.24 5.03
N GLN A 13 -6.58 7.49 4.82
CA GLN A 13 -6.21 8.02 3.50
C GLN A 13 -5.12 7.19 2.81
N ALA A 14 -4.05 6.88 3.54
CA ALA A 14 -2.95 6.06 3.01
C ALA A 14 -3.42 4.65 2.63
N PHE A 15 -4.32 4.05 3.42
CA PHE A 15 -4.90 2.75 3.10
C PHE A 15 -5.73 2.79 1.83
N ASP A 16 -6.63 3.76 1.69
CA ASP A 16 -7.51 3.86 0.52
C ASP A 16 -6.69 4.12 -0.76
N ALA A 17 -5.69 5.01 -0.70
CA ALA A 17 -4.78 5.25 -1.82
C ALA A 17 -3.99 3.99 -2.20
N THR A 18 -3.50 3.22 -1.21
CA THR A 18 -2.82 1.94 -1.47
C THR A 18 -3.75 0.96 -2.20
N VAL A 19 -5.00 0.83 -1.74
CA VAL A 19 -6.00 -0.05 -2.35
C VAL A 19 -6.33 0.41 -3.78
N GLU A 20 -6.49 1.70 -4.01
CA GLU A 20 -6.79 2.26 -5.33
C GLU A 20 -5.68 1.96 -6.34
N ILE A 21 -4.41 2.18 -5.96
CA ILE A 21 -3.25 1.88 -6.81
C ILE A 21 -3.23 0.40 -7.20
N ILE A 22 -3.39 -0.51 -6.23
CA ILE A 22 -3.39 -1.96 -6.46
C ILE A 22 -4.55 -2.36 -7.39
N LYS A 23 -5.77 -1.86 -7.13
CA LYS A 23 -6.93 -2.11 -7.98
C LYS A 23 -6.71 -1.64 -9.41
N GLY A 24 -6.14 -0.45 -9.58
CA GLY A 24 -5.83 0.10 -10.91
C GLY A 24 -4.82 -0.77 -11.68
N VAL A 25 -3.83 -1.34 -11.01
CA VAL A 25 -2.87 -2.27 -11.63
C VAL A 25 -3.56 -3.57 -12.06
N ILE A 26 -4.37 -4.18 -11.19
CA ILE A 26 -5.13 -5.40 -11.50
C ILE A 26 -6.11 -5.16 -12.65
N ALA A 27 -6.83 -4.02 -12.64
CA ALA A 27 -7.78 -3.65 -13.68
C ALA A 27 -7.13 -3.47 -15.07
N ARG A 28 -5.83 -3.14 -15.12
CA ARG A 28 -5.04 -3.10 -16.36
C ARG A 28 -4.63 -4.48 -16.88
N GLY A 29 -5.05 -5.57 -16.25
CA GLY A 29 -4.77 -6.94 -16.66
C GLY A 29 -3.41 -7.47 -16.21
N VAL A 30 -2.72 -6.77 -15.30
CA VAL A 30 -1.47 -7.26 -14.72
C VAL A 30 -1.76 -8.42 -13.79
N ARG A 31 -1.11 -9.57 -14.02
CA ARG A 31 -1.23 -10.73 -13.15
C ARG A 31 -0.39 -10.51 -11.88
N VAL A 32 -1.07 -10.18 -10.78
CA VAL A 32 -0.43 -9.93 -9.48
C VAL A 32 -0.60 -11.17 -8.60
N GLU A 33 0.50 -11.82 -8.25
CA GLU A 33 0.51 -12.99 -7.37
C GLU A 33 0.97 -12.64 -5.94
N GLU A 34 1.90 -11.69 -5.82
CA GLU A 34 2.44 -11.23 -4.54
C GLU A 34 2.50 -9.70 -4.47
N ILE A 35 2.20 -9.14 -3.29
CA ILE A 35 2.28 -7.71 -3.00
C ILE A 35 3.13 -7.50 -1.75
N TYR A 36 4.10 -6.60 -1.84
CA TYR A 36 4.98 -6.20 -0.75
C TYR A 36 4.75 -4.73 -0.42
N VAL A 37 4.51 -4.41 0.86
CA VAL A 37 4.18 -3.05 1.28
C VAL A 37 5.06 -2.62 2.45
N ASP A 38 5.67 -1.44 2.33
CA ASP A 38 6.36 -0.79 3.44
C ASP A 38 5.37 -0.09 4.38
N THR A 39 5.63 -0.15 5.67
CA THR A 39 4.82 0.54 6.67
C THR A 39 5.66 1.14 7.78
N VAL A 40 5.19 2.27 8.31
CA VAL A 40 5.67 2.87 9.56
C VAL A 40 4.89 2.37 10.78
N GLY A 41 3.75 1.72 10.57
CA GLY A 41 2.81 1.28 11.61
C GLY A 41 3.00 -0.18 12.05
N GLN A 42 1.92 -0.79 12.56
CA GLN A 42 1.90 -2.22 12.91
C GLN A 42 1.64 -3.07 11.66
N PRO A 43 2.60 -3.89 11.19
CA PRO A 43 2.46 -4.62 9.93
C PRO A 43 1.30 -5.61 9.92
N ALA A 44 1.12 -6.39 11.00
CA ALA A 44 0.10 -7.42 11.06
C ALA A 44 -1.33 -6.89 10.86
N ALA A 45 -1.66 -5.76 11.48
CA ALA A 45 -2.97 -5.13 11.34
C ALA A 45 -3.20 -4.60 9.92
N TYR A 46 -2.17 -4.01 9.30
CA TYR A 46 -2.25 -3.49 7.94
C TYR A 46 -2.36 -4.61 6.90
N GLN A 47 -1.56 -5.66 7.07
CA GLN A 47 -1.61 -6.87 6.24
C GLN A 47 -2.98 -7.52 6.30
N ALA A 48 -3.55 -7.72 7.50
CA ALA A 48 -4.87 -8.31 7.63
C ALA A 48 -5.96 -7.48 6.94
N LYS A 49 -5.87 -6.14 6.97
CA LYS A 49 -6.79 -5.27 6.24
C LYS A 49 -6.64 -5.41 4.72
N LEU A 50 -5.41 -5.37 4.21
CA LEU A 50 -5.17 -5.53 2.77
C LEU A 50 -5.57 -6.93 2.29
N GLN A 51 -5.26 -7.98 3.05
CA GLN A 51 -5.59 -9.36 2.71
C GLN A 51 -7.10 -9.59 2.62
N ARG A 52 -7.92 -8.86 3.41
CA ARG A 52 -9.39 -8.88 3.28
C ARG A 52 -9.87 -8.25 1.98
N VAL A 53 -9.18 -7.22 1.48
CA VAL A 53 -9.53 -6.54 0.23
C VAL A 53 -9.10 -7.36 -0.98
N PHE A 54 -7.96 -8.04 -0.89
CA PHE A 54 -7.37 -8.83 -1.98
C PHE A 54 -7.13 -10.28 -1.53
N PRO A 55 -8.19 -11.09 -1.32
CA PRO A 55 -8.08 -12.42 -0.74
C PRO A 55 -7.29 -13.42 -1.60
N SER A 56 -7.22 -13.18 -2.92
CA SER A 56 -6.55 -14.07 -3.88
C SER A 56 -5.06 -13.80 -4.07
N VAL A 57 -4.52 -12.76 -3.43
CA VAL A 57 -3.12 -12.31 -3.62
C VAL A 57 -2.37 -12.47 -2.30
N LYS A 58 -1.13 -12.95 -2.35
CA LYS A 58 -0.30 -13.07 -1.15
C LYS A 58 0.27 -11.70 -0.79
N ILE A 59 -0.05 -11.20 0.41
CA ILE A 59 0.39 -9.88 0.85
C ILE A 59 1.36 -9.99 2.02
N THR A 60 2.51 -9.34 1.87
CA THR A 60 3.50 -9.15 2.93
C THR A 60 3.63 -7.67 3.26
N VAL A 61 3.39 -7.31 4.51
CA VAL A 61 3.66 -5.96 5.02
C VAL A 61 4.84 -6.05 5.99
N ALA A 62 5.83 -5.18 5.80
CA ALA A 62 7.01 -5.12 6.66
C ALA A 62 7.43 -3.67 6.91
N LYS A 63 8.20 -3.45 7.99
CA LYS A 63 8.90 -2.18 8.20
C LYS A 63 10.22 -2.20 7.43
N LYS A 64 10.62 -1.08 6.85
CA LYS A 64 11.85 -0.97 6.02
C LYS A 64 11.83 -1.95 4.84
N ALA A 65 10.64 -2.19 4.28
CA ALA A 65 10.46 -3.14 3.19
C ALA A 65 11.23 -2.71 1.93
N ASP A 66 11.49 -1.41 1.76
CA ASP A 66 12.35 -0.84 0.72
C ASP A 66 13.80 -1.35 0.77
N SER A 67 14.28 -1.74 1.95
CA SER A 67 15.61 -2.33 2.15
C SER A 67 15.61 -3.86 2.02
N LEU A 68 14.43 -4.50 2.06
CA LEU A 68 14.27 -5.95 2.04
C LEU A 68 13.87 -6.48 0.66
N TYR A 69 13.11 -5.69 -0.10
CA TYR A 69 12.50 -6.12 -1.36
C TYR A 69 12.83 -5.11 -2.47
N PRO A 70 13.53 -5.53 -3.55
CA PRO A 70 13.91 -4.62 -4.64
C PRO A 70 12.73 -3.88 -5.29
N CYS A 71 11.57 -4.54 -5.42
CA CYS A 71 10.37 -3.92 -5.98
C CYS A 71 9.84 -2.76 -5.12
N VAL A 72 9.94 -2.88 -3.79
CA VAL A 72 9.55 -1.82 -2.85
C VAL A 72 10.58 -0.69 -2.87
N SER A 73 11.88 -1.01 -3.03
CA SER A 73 12.93 -0.02 -3.25
C SER A 73 12.66 0.83 -4.49
N ALA A 74 12.35 0.19 -5.62
CA ALA A 74 11.98 0.88 -6.85
C ALA A 74 10.74 1.76 -6.68
N ALA A 75 9.70 1.26 -6.02
CA ALA A 75 8.50 2.05 -5.70
C ALA A 75 8.82 3.28 -4.84
N SER A 76 9.74 3.16 -3.87
CA SER A 76 10.20 4.27 -3.02
C SER A 76 10.90 5.37 -3.82
N VAL A 77 11.72 5.00 -4.81
CA VAL A 77 12.35 5.96 -5.74
C VAL A 77 11.28 6.67 -6.56
N CYS A 78 10.38 5.92 -7.21
CA CYS A 78 9.30 6.50 -8.02
C CYS A 78 8.44 7.49 -7.20
N ALA A 79 8.07 7.12 -5.97
CA ALA A 79 7.27 7.97 -5.10
C ALA A 79 7.99 9.29 -4.73
N LYS A 80 9.28 9.21 -4.36
CA LYS A 80 10.07 10.40 -4.00
C LYS A 80 10.30 11.33 -5.19
N VAL A 81 10.69 10.77 -6.34
CA VAL A 81 10.90 11.55 -7.57
C VAL A 81 9.61 12.24 -8.00
N THR A 82 8.46 11.55 -7.94
CA THR A 82 7.16 12.15 -8.30
C THR A 82 6.73 13.23 -7.31
N ARG A 83 7.08 13.11 -6.03
CA ARG A 83 6.79 14.12 -5.01
C ARG A 83 7.64 15.38 -5.18
N ASP A 84 8.91 15.20 -5.53
CA ASP A 84 9.91 16.27 -5.55
C ASP A 84 9.94 17.06 -6.87
N ALA A 85 9.34 16.53 -7.93
CA ALA A 85 9.17 17.19 -9.23
C ALA A 85 8.02 18.20 -9.22
#